data_AF-A0A9E2AZE2-F1
#
_entry.id   AF-A0A9E2AZE2-F1
#
_cell.length_a   1.000
_cell.length_b   1.000
_cell.length_c   1.000
_cell.angle_alpha   90.00
_cell.angle_beta   90.00
_cell.angle_gamma   90.00
#
_symmetry.space_group_name_H-M   'P 1'
#
loop_
_entity.id
_entity.type
_entity.pdbx_description
1 polymer ?
#
loop_
_entity_poly.entity_id
_entity_poly.type
_entity_poly.pdbx_seq_one_letter_code
_entity_poly.pdbx_strand_id
1 'polypeptide(L)'
;MENKKLTLESLLQLDFNTIIWVAAPLMFALVALEYFLSIKKNRKLYHNKDFLASSIIGFGNLFVNALTKVGVFYIVAICYNLTPWTIPHTWWSYILCFVSLDFVRYWSHKISHEQRFWWSTHVVHHSSTYYNFSTSFTLSWVQNLKLVFFIPVILLSFDPVVFIIVHQLEILYQFWIHTELIRKLPKPIEYIFVTPSHHRVHHAVNEDYIDKNYGSTLIIWDRMFGSFKEENEQAIYGITKPVNSFNPVYLVFHAWGDLLVDIWKRPAKTWNILFGSPTLWEREQVKKGKK
;
A
#
# COMPACT_ATOMS: atom_id res chain seq x y z
N MET A 1 -4.07 29.78 -22.31
CA MET A 1 -4.58 29.82 -20.93
C MET A 1 -3.38 30.00 -20.04
N GLU A 2 -3.26 31.11 -19.33
CA GLU A 2 -2.21 31.24 -18.29
C GLU A 2 -2.46 30.15 -17.24
N ASN A 3 -1.44 29.35 -16.95
CA ASN A 3 -1.50 28.38 -15.86
C ASN A 3 -1.62 29.16 -14.56
N LYS A 4 -2.84 29.21 -14.01
CA LYS A 4 -3.09 29.79 -12.69
C LYS A 4 -2.20 29.04 -11.70
N LYS A 5 -1.29 29.76 -11.03
CA LYS A 5 -0.39 29.17 -10.04
C LYS A 5 -1.21 28.42 -8.99
N LEU A 6 -0.85 27.17 -8.76
CA LEU A 6 -1.47 26.37 -7.70
C LEU A 6 -0.87 26.83 -6.37
N THR A 7 -1.70 27.39 -5.49
CA THR A 7 -1.26 27.87 -4.17
C THR A 7 -1.53 26.81 -3.10
N LEU A 8 -0.72 26.81 -2.04
CA LEU A 8 -0.96 25.94 -0.88
C LEU A 8 -2.36 26.18 -0.28
N GLU A 9 -2.79 27.43 -0.22
CA GLU A 9 -4.13 27.79 0.26
C GLU A 9 -5.23 27.14 -0.59
N SER A 10 -5.12 27.21 -1.92
CA SER A 10 -6.09 26.57 -2.81
C SER A 10 -6.16 25.06 -2.62
N LEU A 11 -5.02 24.40 -2.39
CA LEU A 11 -4.96 22.98 -2.11
C LEU A 11 -5.59 22.63 -0.75
N LEU A 12 -5.39 23.46 0.28
CA LEU A 12 -5.97 23.23 1.60
C LEU A 12 -7.49 23.45 1.64
N GLN A 13 -8.02 24.29 0.76
CA GLN A 13 -9.45 24.58 0.63
C GLN A 13 -10.24 23.51 -0.14
N LEU A 14 -9.57 22.61 -0.86
CA LEU A 14 -10.26 21.50 -1.54
C LEU A 14 -10.95 20.62 -0.48
N ASP A 15 -12.24 20.34 -0.67
CA ASP A 15 -12.99 19.50 0.25
C ASP A 15 -12.65 18.02 0.03
N PHE A 16 -11.60 17.56 0.72
CA PHE A 16 -11.22 16.15 0.77
C PHE A 16 -12.17 15.32 1.64
N ASN A 17 -12.97 15.97 2.47
CA ASN A 17 -13.60 15.31 3.59
C ASN A 17 -14.86 14.57 3.14
N THR A 18 -15.59 15.06 2.12
CA THR A 18 -16.85 14.44 1.69
C THR A 18 -16.70 12.96 1.34
N ILE A 19 -15.66 12.60 0.58
CA ILE A 19 -15.44 11.20 0.16
C ILE A 19 -15.12 10.32 1.37
N ILE A 20 -14.28 10.81 2.28
CA ILE A 20 -13.88 10.08 3.50
C ILE A 20 -15.06 9.89 4.45
N TRP A 21 -15.89 10.93 4.65
CA TRP A 21 -17.08 10.86 5.51
C TRP A 21 -18.11 9.86 5.01
N VAL A 22 -18.21 9.63 3.70
CA VAL A 22 -19.08 8.62 3.12
C VAL A 22 -18.44 7.23 3.18
N ALA A 23 -17.16 7.13 2.82
CA ALA A 23 -16.47 5.85 2.72
C ALA A 23 -16.21 5.20 4.09
N ALA A 24 -15.79 5.98 5.10
CA ALA A 24 -15.39 5.43 6.39
C ALA A 24 -16.52 4.67 7.10
N PRO A 25 -17.77 5.20 7.23
CA PRO A 25 -18.87 4.45 7.82
C PRO A 25 -19.16 3.14 7.08
N LEU A 26 -19.10 3.15 5.74
CA LEU A 26 -19.31 1.96 4.92
C LEU A 26 -18.20 0.92 5.16
N MET A 27 -16.93 1.34 5.21
CA MET A 27 -15.80 0.46 5.51
C MET A 27 -15.93 -0.17 6.89
N PHE A 28 -16.29 0.60 7.92
CA PHE A 28 -16.53 0.06 9.27
C PHE A 28 -17.74 -0.87 9.32
N ALA A 29 -18.81 -0.58 8.59
CA ALA A 29 -19.95 -1.49 8.46
C ALA A 29 -19.55 -2.82 7.80
N LEU A 30 -18.70 -2.79 6.77
CA LEU A 30 -18.18 -3.98 6.10
C LEU A 30 -17.25 -4.80 7.00
N VAL A 31 -16.38 -4.15 7.80
CA VAL A 31 -15.58 -4.82 8.84
C VAL A 31 -16.49 -5.49 9.87
N ALA A 32 -17.50 -4.79 10.38
CA ALA A 32 -18.43 -5.35 11.36
C ALA A 32 -19.22 -6.54 10.78
N LEU A 33 -19.64 -6.44 9.52
CA LEU A 33 -20.31 -7.52 8.81
C LEU A 33 -19.37 -8.73 8.63
N GLU A 34 -18.12 -8.52 8.21
CA GLU A 34 -17.14 -9.60 8.05
C GLU A 34 -16.82 -10.27 9.39
N TYR A 35 -16.66 -9.50 10.45
CA TYR A 35 -16.47 -9.99 11.81
C TYR A 35 -17.66 -10.88 12.25
N PHE A 36 -18.89 -10.41 12.05
CA PHE A 36 -20.09 -11.19 12.34
C PHE A 36 -20.16 -12.48 11.52
N LEU A 37 -19.89 -12.42 10.22
CA LEU A 37 -19.87 -13.59 9.33
C LEU A 37 -18.75 -14.58 9.70
N SER A 38 -17.61 -14.09 10.16
CA SER A 38 -16.49 -14.90 10.65
C SER A 38 -16.91 -15.75 11.85
N ILE A 39 -17.65 -15.17 12.81
CA ILE A 39 -18.22 -15.89 13.96
C ILE A 39 -19.27 -16.90 13.48
N LYS A 40 -20.24 -16.46 12.68
CA LYS A 40 -21.34 -17.31 12.19
C LYS A 40 -20.85 -18.51 11.38
N LYS A 41 -19.77 -18.35 10.61
CA LYS A 41 -19.17 -19.41 9.77
C LYS A 41 -18.01 -20.15 10.45
N ASN A 42 -17.70 -19.84 11.72
CA ASN A 42 -16.57 -20.40 12.48
C ASN A 42 -15.23 -20.33 11.73
N ARG A 43 -14.96 -19.20 11.03
CA ARG A 43 -13.77 -19.01 10.19
C ARG A 43 -12.57 -18.42 10.92
N LYS A 44 -12.75 -17.90 12.14
CA LYS A 44 -11.68 -17.31 13.00
C LYS A 44 -10.79 -16.29 12.26
N LEU A 45 -11.38 -15.49 11.36
CA LEU A 45 -10.66 -14.50 10.54
C LEU A 45 -10.06 -13.33 11.35
N TYR A 46 -10.54 -13.13 12.59
CA TYR A 46 -10.15 -12.01 13.44
C TYR A 46 -9.55 -12.51 14.75
N HIS A 47 -8.52 -11.81 15.20
CA HIS A 47 -7.96 -11.93 16.54
C HIS A 47 -7.94 -10.56 17.22
N ASN A 48 -8.51 -10.46 18.42
CA ASN A 48 -8.80 -9.15 19.04
C ASN A 48 -7.57 -8.24 19.19
N LYS A 49 -6.42 -8.81 19.57
CA LYS A 49 -5.17 -8.03 19.71
C LYS A 49 -4.61 -7.60 18.36
N ASP A 50 -4.81 -8.42 17.32
CA ASP A 50 -4.36 -8.12 15.96
C ASP A 50 -5.20 -7.01 15.34
N PHE A 51 -6.53 -7.12 15.49
CA PHE A 51 -7.49 -6.10 15.09
C PHE A 51 -7.24 -4.75 15.78
N LEU A 52 -7.00 -4.77 17.10
CA LEU A 52 -6.69 -3.57 17.85
C LEU A 52 -5.36 -2.95 17.41
N ALA A 53 -4.32 -3.77 17.19
CA ALA A 53 -3.03 -3.29 16.70
C ALA A 53 -3.17 -2.64 15.32
N SER A 54 -3.83 -3.32 14.37
CA SER A 54 -4.13 -2.82 13.01
C SER A 54 -4.89 -1.49 13.05
N SER A 55 -5.90 -1.39 13.92
CA SER A 55 -6.68 -0.17 14.11
C SER A 55 -5.83 0.99 14.66
N ILE A 56 -5.02 0.75 15.70
CA ILE A 56 -4.12 1.77 16.26
C ILE A 56 -3.10 2.23 15.23
N ILE A 57 -2.53 1.30 14.45
CA ILE A 57 -1.60 1.63 13.36
C ILE A 57 -2.31 2.54 12.34
N GLY A 58 -3.54 2.19 11.93
CA GLY A 58 -4.34 2.99 10.99
C GLY A 58 -4.67 4.40 11.52
N PHE A 59 -5.13 4.53 12.76
CA PHE A 59 -5.34 5.84 13.38
C PHE A 59 -4.05 6.65 13.49
N GLY A 60 -2.92 6.01 13.82
CA GLY A 60 -1.62 6.65 13.82
C GLY A 60 -1.21 7.13 12.41
N ASN A 61 -1.49 6.35 11.36
CA ASN A 61 -1.25 6.77 9.99
C ASN A 61 -2.09 8.00 9.61
N LEU A 62 -3.37 8.03 9.96
CA LEU A 62 -4.23 9.21 9.74
C LEU A 62 -3.67 10.45 10.45
N PHE A 63 -3.22 10.30 11.70
CA PHE A 63 -2.61 11.38 12.46
C PHE A 63 -1.32 11.90 11.80
N VAL A 64 -0.43 11.00 11.36
CA VAL A 64 0.81 11.39 10.66
C VAL A 64 0.51 12.05 9.31
N ASN A 65 -0.48 11.57 8.57
CA ASN A 65 -0.91 12.19 7.32
C ASN A 65 -1.45 13.61 7.56
N ALA A 66 -2.22 13.83 8.62
CA ALA A 66 -2.67 15.16 9.00
C ALA A 66 -1.50 16.10 9.33
N LEU A 67 -0.51 15.63 10.11
CA LEU A 67 0.69 16.41 10.45
C LEU A 67 1.56 16.74 9.23
N THR A 68 1.66 15.81 8.27
CA THR A 68 2.52 15.96 7.08
C THR A 68 1.82 16.58 5.88
N LYS A 69 0.49 16.77 5.95
CA LYS A 69 -0.37 17.29 4.85
C LYS A 69 0.19 18.56 4.21
N VAL A 70 0.59 19.53 5.04
CA VAL A 70 1.11 20.82 4.55
C VAL A 70 2.39 20.62 3.74
N GLY A 71 3.32 19.79 4.21
CA GLY A 71 4.57 19.50 3.51
C GLY A 71 4.33 18.78 2.18
N VAL A 72 3.43 17.79 2.17
CA VAL A 72 3.04 17.07 0.95
C VAL A 72 2.42 18.03 -0.07
N PHE A 73 1.48 18.89 0.35
CA PHE A 73 0.83 19.85 -0.54
C PHE A 73 1.78 20.93 -1.03
N TYR A 74 2.77 21.30 -0.23
CA TYR A 74 3.83 22.20 -0.65
C TYR A 74 4.68 21.60 -1.77
N ILE A 75 5.08 20.33 -1.65
CA ILE A 75 5.80 19.60 -2.71
C ILE A 75 4.94 19.51 -3.98
N VAL A 76 3.66 19.17 -3.84
CA VAL A 76 2.72 19.12 -4.98
C VAL A 76 2.62 20.48 -5.67
N ALA A 77 2.47 21.57 -4.91
CA ALA A 77 2.41 22.92 -5.46
C ALA A 77 3.71 23.30 -6.18
N ILE A 78 4.89 22.95 -5.64
CA ILE A 78 6.17 23.17 -6.34
C ILE A 78 6.17 22.41 -7.67
N CYS A 79 5.92 21.11 -7.65
CA CYS A 79 5.94 20.28 -8.86
C CYS A 79 4.96 20.82 -9.93
N TYR A 80 3.74 21.18 -9.52
CA TYR A 80 2.73 21.74 -10.42
C TYR A 80 3.15 23.08 -11.01
N ASN A 81 3.81 23.94 -10.22
CA ASN A 81 4.24 25.25 -10.69
C ASN A 81 5.55 25.19 -11.52
N LEU A 82 6.29 24.07 -11.51
CA LEU A 82 7.45 23.85 -12.36
C LEU A 82 7.08 23.45 -13.80
N THR A 83 5.86 22.97 -14.01
CA THR A 83 5.42 22.48 -15.32
C THR A 83 4.75 23.60 -16.12
N PRO A 84 5.12 23.81 -17.39
CA PRO A 84 4.54 24.86 -18.21
C PRO A 84 3.19 24.48 -18.82
N TRP A 85 2.69 23.27 -18.55
CA TRP A 85 1.40 22.76 -19.04
C TRP A 85 0.55 22.22 -17.89
N THR A 86 -0.74 22.04 -18.17
CA THR A 86 -1.70 21.38 -17.28
C THR A 86 -2.62 20.49 -18.12
N ILE A 87 -2.84 19.26 -17.65
CA ILE A 87 -3.86 18.37 -18.20
C ILE A 87 -5.23 18.83 -17.65
N PRO A 88 -6.18 19.25 -18.50
CA PRO A 88 -7.38 19.96 -18.07
C PRO A 88 -8.38 19.07 -17.35
N HIS A 89 -9.37 19.67 -16.68
CA HIS A 89 -10.50 18.96 -16.09
C HIS A 89 -11.48 18.50 -17.19
N THR A 90 -11.28 17.28 -17.71
CA THR A 90 -12.13 16.67 -18.74
C THR A 90 -12.15 15.15 -18.61
N TRP A 91 -13.11 14.47 -19.24
CA TRP A 91 -13.38 13.04 -19.02
C TRP A 91 -12.16 12.15 -19.29
N TRP A 92 -11.36 12.45 -20.34
CA TRP A 92 -10.18 11.64 -20.67
C TRP A 92 -9.05 11.82 -19.66
N SER A 93 -9.00 12.96 -18.97
CA SER A 93 -8.00 13.22 -17.93
C SER A 93 -8.16 12.28 -16.74
N TYR A 94 -9.40 11.88 -16.41
CA TYR A 94 -9.64 10.89 -15.36
C TYR A 94 -9.07 9.52 -15.73
N ILE A 95 -9.27 9.06 -16.96
CA ILE A 95 -8.75 7.79 -17.44
C ILE A 95 -7.22 7.82 -17.48
N LEU A 96 -6.63 8.88 -18.04
CA LEU A 96 -5.19 9.03 -18.12
C LEU A 96 -4.55 9.13 -16.72
N CYS A 97 -5.17 9.88 -15.81
CA CYS A 97 -4.71 10.02 -14.42
C CYS A 97 -4.77 8.67 -13.69
N PHE A 98 -5.87 7.93 -13.86
CA PHE A 98 -6.05 6.60 -13.28
C PHE A 98 -4.96 5.64 -13.75
N VAL A 99 -4.77 5.50 -15.06
CA VAL A 99 -3.74 4.60 -15.61
C VAL A 99 -2.34 5.01 -15.16
N SER A 100 -2.04 6.32 -15.14
CA SER A 100 -0.72 6.84 -14.73
C SER A 100 -0.44 6.59 -13.25
N LEU A 101 -1.43 6.84 -12.37
CA LEU A 101 -1.32 6.61 -10.94
C LEU A 101 -1.22 5.11 -10.63
N ASP A 102 -2.06 4.27 -11.23
CA ASP A 102 -2.04 2.82 -11.01
C ASP A 102 -0.71 2.21 -11.47
N PHE A 103 -0.17 2.66 -12.61
CA PHE A 103 1.14 2.24 -13.11
C PHE A 103 2.28 2.58 -12.14
N VAL A 104 2.30 3.82 -11.62
CA VAL A 104 3.32 4.23 -10.65
C VAL A 104 3.13 3.53 -9.30
N ARG A 105 1.88 3.26 -8.90
CA ARG A 105 1.57 2.43 -7.73
C ARG A 105 2.15 1.03 -7.88
N TYR A 106 1.97 0.37 -9.02
CA TYR A 106 2.57 -0.93 -9.31
C TYR A 106 4.09 -0.91 -9.09
N TRP A 107 4.80 0.05 -9.67
CA TRP A 107 6.26 0.13 -9.52
C TRP A 107 6.69 0.48 -8.10
N SER A 108 6.04 1.43 -7.45
CA SER A 108 6.31 1.76 -6.06
C SER A 108 6.09 0.54 -5.15
N HIS A 109 5.05 -0.24 -5.42
CA HIS A 109 4.71 -1.44 -4.68
C HIS A 109 5.76 -2.54 -4.89
N LYS A 110 6.08 -2.87 -6.15
CA LYS A 110 7.14 -3.82 -6.49
C LYS A 110 8.48 -3.46 -5.87
N ILE A 111 8.91 -2.20 -6.00
CA ILE A 111 10.15 -1.71 -5.37
C ILE A 111 10.09 -1.83 -3.84
N SER A 112 8.91 -1.63 -3.24
CA SER A 112 8.71 -1.83 -1.80
C SER A 112 8.90 -3.26 -1.35
N HIS A 113 8.66 -4.26 -2.21
CA HIS A 113 8.93 -5.65 -1.89
C HIS A 113 10.34 -6.09 -2.23
N GLU A 114 10.92 -5.54 -3.30
CA GLU A 114 12.22 -5.97 -3.82
C GLU A 114 13.42 -5.21 -3.23
N GLN A 115 13.20 -4.12 -2.50
CA GLN A 115 14.26 -3.33 -1.87
C GLN A 115 14.00 -3.16 -0.37
N ARG A 116 14.95 -3.59 0.46
CA ARG A 116 14.79 -3.65 1.92
C ARG A 116 14.44 -2.31 2.58
N PHE A 117 15.00 -1.18 2.11
CA PHE A 117 14.66 0.14 2.64
C PHE A 117 13.16 0.44 2.46
N TRP A 118 12.65 0.23 1.24
CA TRP A 118 11.25 0.46 0.94
C TRP A 118 10.35 -0.61 1.57
N TRP A 119 10.85 -1.84 1.75
CA TRP A 119 10.17 -2.88 2.53
C TRP A 119 9.94 -2.45 3.97
N SER A 120 10.90 -1.76 4.61
CA SER A 120 10.69 -1.23 5.96
C SER A 120 9.56 -0.19 6.03
N THR A 121 9.20 0.46 4.92
CA THR A 121 8.01 1.34 4.88
C THR A 121 6.70 0.55 4.75
N HIS A 122 6.74 -0.73 4.35
CA HIS A 122 5.57 -1.49 3.91
C HIS A 122 5.27 -2.75 4.72
N VAL A 123 6.30 -3.44 5.21
CA VAL A 123 6.25 -4.74 5.91
C VAL A 123 5.16 -4.85 6.98
N VAL A 124 4.87 -3.77 7.70
CA VAL A 124 3.84 -3.76 8.74
C VAL A 124 2.47 -4.15 8.17
N HIS A 125 2.18 -3.78 6.91
CA HIS A 125 0.97 -4.16 6.19
C HIS A 125 0.83 -5.68 6.01
N HIS A 126 1.95 -6.38 5.85
CA HIS A 126 2.03 -7.84 5.70
C HIS A 126 2.22 -8.58 7.03
N SER A 127 2.47 -7.87 8.14
CA SER A 127 2.90 -8.49 9.38
C SER A 127 1.84 -9.38 10.05
N SER A 128 0.55 -9.13 9.79
CA SER A 128 -0.54 -9.90 10.37
C SER A 128 -0.66 -11.29 9.73
N THR A 129 -0.86 -12.30 10.58
CA THR A 129 -1.23 -13.66 10.16
C THR A 129 -2.75 -13.83 10.00
N TYR A 130 -3.53 -12.79 10.27
CA TYR A 130 -4.99 -12.76 10.17
C TYR A 130 -5.39 -11.83 9.01
N TYR A 131 -5.86 -12.41 7.91
CA TYR A 131 -6.21 -11.66 6.72
C TYR A 131 -7.72 -11.37 6.65
N ASN A 132 -8.07 -10.09 6.76
CA ASN A 132 -9.46 -9.61 6.81
C ASN A 132 -9.49 -8.11 6.47
N PHE A 133 -10.67 -7.47 6.44
CA PHE A 133 -10.77 -6.08 6.02
C PHE A 133 -9.95 -5.11 6.88
N SER A 134 -9.69 -5.43 8.17
CA SER A 134 -8.85 -4.59 9.02
C SER A 134 -7.37 -4.60 8.63
N THR A 135 -6.91 -5.58 7.85
CA THR A 135 -5.55 -5.58 7.27
C THR A 135 -5.29 -4.32 6.45
N SER A 136 -6.33 -3.80 5.77
CA SER A 136 -6.26 -2.53 5.01
C SER A 136 -5.95 -1.30 5.87
N PHE A 137 -6.20 -1.36 7.18
CA PHE A 137 -5.91 -0.26 8.11
C PHE A 137 -4.44 -0.23 8.52
N THR A 138 -3.70 -1.31 8.30
CA THR A 138 -2.32 -1.49 8.76
C THR A 138 -1.34 -0.78 7.82
N LEU A 139 -1.44 0.55 7.77
CA LEU A 139 -0.60 1.42 6.96
C LEU A 139 0.52 2.01 7.81
N SER A 140 1.75 1.93 7.32
CA SER A 140 2.92 2.41 8.05
C SER A 140 2.88 3.92 8.30
N TRP A 141 3.41 4.34 9.45
CA TRP A 141 3.53 5.76 9.81
C TRP A 141 4.59 6.49 8.98
N VAL A 142 5.45 5.77 8.26
CA VAL A 142 6.49 6.36 7.38
C VAL A 142 6.18 6.18 5.89
N GLN A 143 4.96 5.75 5.54
CA GLN A 143 4.53 5.50 4.16
C GLN A 143 4.69 6.74 3.24
N ASN A 144 4.61 7.97 3.79
CA ASN A 144 4.75 9.22 3.03
C ASN A 144 6.13 9.39 2.38
N LEU A 145 7.15 8.63 2.80
CA LEU A 145 8.43 8.55 2.08
C LEU A 145 8.25 8.09 0.62
N LYS A 146 7.21 7.28 0.34
CA LYS A 146 6.89 6.81 -1.01
C LYS A 146 6.38 7.91 -1.95
N LEU A 147 6.10 9.13 -1.45
CA LEU A 147 5.71 10.27 -2.28
C LEU A 147 6.68 10.49 -3.45
N VAL A 148 7.97 10.19 -3.26
CA VAL A 148 9.01 10.29 -4.31
C VAL A 148 8.64 9.54 -5.58
N PHE A 149 7.98 8.37 -5.47
CA PHE A 149 7.58 7.58 -6.63
C PHE A 149 6.46 8.26 -7.42
N PHE A 150 5.65 9.09 -6.78
CA PHE A 150 4.49 9.76 -7.39
C PHE A 150 4.84 11.11 -8.02
N ILE A 151 6.05 11.65 -7.78
CA ILE A 151 6.52 12.90 -8.37
C ILE A 151 6.35 12.94 -9.90
N PRO A 152 6.69 11.89 -10.68
CA PRO A 152 6.48 11.89 -12.13
C PRO A 152 5.02 12.15 -12.53
N VAL A 153 4.04 11.58 -11.81
CA VAL A 153 2.61 11.79 -12.11
C VAL A 153 2.15 13.18 -11.68
N ILE A 154 2.67 13.69 -10.57
CA ILE A 154 2.41 15.07 -10.13
C ILE A 154 2.94 16.07 -11.18
N LEU A 155 4.11 15.80 -11.77
CA LEU A 155 4.71 16.60 -12.85
C LEU A 155 3.99 16.47 -14.21
N LEU A 156 3.05 15.53 -14.37
CA LEU A 156 2.14 15.57 -15.52
C LEU A 156 1.11 16.70 -15.40
N SER A 157 0.95 17.24 -14.18
CA SER A 157 0.11 18.40 -13.85
C SER A 157 -1.33 18.27 -14.31
N PHE A 158 -1.96 17.16 -13.89
CA PHE A 158 -3.41 17.04 -13.93
C PHE A 158 -4.07 18.15 -13.12
N ASP A 159 -5.22 18.60 -13.60
CA ASP A 159 -6.14 19.40 -12.79
C ASP A 159 -6.24 18.79 -11.37
N PRO A 160 -6.05 19.60 -10.30
CA PRO A 160 -6.00 19.10 -8.94
C PRO A 160 -7.24 18.29 -8.54
N VAL A 161 -8.43 18.67 -9.01
CA VAL A 161 -9.68 17.96 -8.70
C VAL A 161 -9.67 16.57 -9.34
N VAL A 162 -9.22 16.46 -10.59
CA VAL A 162 -9.05 15.15 -11.27
C VAL A 162 -8.09 14.27 -10.49
N PHE A 163 -6.89 14.80 -10.18
CA PHE A 163 -5.86 14.04 -9.46
C PHE A 163 -6.38 13.53 -8.11
N ILE A 164 -7.04 14.37 -7.33
CA ILE A 164 -7.52 14.04 -5.99
C ILE A 164 -8.63 12.99 -6.05
N ILE A 165 -9.62 13.15 -6.93
CA ILE A 165 -10.71 12.19 -7.08
C ILE A 165 -10.15 10.82 -7.45
N VAL A 166 -9.30 10.75 -8.48
CA VAL A 166 -8.71 9.49 -8.93
C VAL A 166 -7.85 8.88 -7.82
N HIS A 167 -6.97 9.67 -7.20
CA HIS A 167 -6.12 9.19 -6.13
C HIS A 167 -6.92 8.59 -4.96
N GLN A 168 -8.03 9.23 -4.57
CA GLN A 168 -8.91 8.77 -3.51
C GLN A 168 -9.68 7.51 -3.89
N LEU A 169 -10.17 7.41 -5.13
CA LEU A 169 -10.83 6.21 -5.64
C LEU A 169 -9.90 5.00 -5.61
N GLU A 170 -8.63 5.16 -5.99
CA GLU A 170 -7.65 4.08 -5.94
C GLU A 170 -7.32 3.66 -4.49
N ILE A 171 -7.23 4.62 -3.55
CA ILE A 171 -7.10 4.28 -2.12
C ILE A 171 -8.30 3.46 -1.64
N LEU A 172 -9.51 3.88 -1.99
CA LEU A 172 -10.73 3.17 -1.59
C LEU A 172 -10.80 1.77 -2.22
N TYR A 173 -10.31 1.61 -3.44
CA TYR A 173 -10.22 0.32 -4.10
C TYR A 173 -9.38 -0.69 -3.29
N GLN A 174 -8.30 -0.23 -2.64
CA GLN A 174 -7.45 -1.10 -1.84
C GLN A 174 -8.17 -1.71 -0.63
N PHE A 175 -9.26 -1.12 -0.13
CA PHE A 175 -9.95 -1.66 1.04
C PHE A 175 -10.58 -3.05 0.77
N TRP A 176 -11.41 -3.15 -0.25
CA TRP A 176 -12.32 -4.31 -0.41
C TRP A 176 -11.61 -5.59 -0.88
N ILE A 177 -10.37 -5.48 -1.38
CA ILE A 177 -9.56 -6.63 -1.77
C ILE A 177 -8.96 -7.39 -0.57
N HIS A 178 -9.05 -6.84 0.64
CA HIS A 178 -8.57 -7.48 1.88
C HIS A 178 -9.63 -8.37 2.53
N THR A 179 -9.96 -9.50 1.93
CA THR A 179 -10.87 -10.45 2.56
C THR A 179 -10.64 -11.89 2.10
N GLU A 180 -10.90 -12.86 2.99
CA GLU A 180 -11.00 -14.28 2.63
C GLU A 180 -12.43 -14.71 2.27
N LEU A 181 -13.45 -13.86 2.52
CA LEU A 181 -14.84 -14.23 2.27
C LEU A 181 -15.19 -14.31 0.78
N ILE A 182 -14.52 -13.50 -0.04
CA ILE A 182 -14.65 -13.53 -1.51
C ILE A 182 -13.49 -14.37 -2.04
N ARG A 183 -13.77 -15.60 -2.50
CA ARG A 183 -12.73 -16.47 -3.05
C ARG A 183 -12.25 -15.96 -4.42
N LYS A 184 -12.93 -16.33 -5.50
CA LYS A 184 -12.59 -15.88 -6.86
C LYS A 184 -13.76 -15.12 -7.47
N LEU A 185 -13.45 -14.16 -8.32
CA LEU A 185 -14.41 -13.47 -9.17
C LEU A 185 -14.43 -14.11 -10.57
N PRO A 186 -15.46 -13.81 -11.39
CA PRO A 186 -15.49 -14.25 -12.78
C PRO A 186 -14.20 -13.90 -13.53
N LYS A 187 -13.72 -14.84 -14.36
CA LYS A 187 -12.43 -14.73 -15.08
C LYS A 187 -12.19 -13.39 -15.79
N PRO A 188 -13.17 -12.76 -16.46
CA PRO A 188 -12.93 -11.47 -17.11
C PRO A 188 -12.54 -10.36 -16.11
N ILE A 189 -13.13 -10.37 -14.91
CA ILE A 189 -12.80 -9.41 -13.85
C ILE A 189 -11.40 -9.69 -13.32
N GLU A 190 -11.09 -10.96 -13.02
CA GLU A 190 -9.74 -11.35 -12.57
C GLU A 190 -8.64 -11.21 -13.64
N TYR A 191 -9.03 -11.05 -14.90
CA TYR A 191 -8.05 -10.79 -15.95
C TYR A 191 -7.57 -9.33 -15.96
N ILE A 192 -8.46 -8.39 -15.60
CA ILE A 192 -8.25 -6.95 -15.70
C ILE A 192 -7.90 -6.34 -14.35
N PHE A 193 -8.59 -6.75 -13.30
CA PHE A 193 -8.57 -6.12 -11.99
C PHE A 193 -7.89 -6.99 -10.94
N VAL A 194 -7.25 -6.33 -9.98
CA VAL A 194 -6.81 -6.96 -8.74
C VAL A 194 -8.05 -7.35 -7.95
N THR A 195 -8.10 -8.58 -7.46
CA THR A 195 -9.26 -9.11 -6.73
C THR A 195 -8.79 -9.64 -5.39
N PRO A 196 -9.70 -9.99 -4.45
CA PRO A 196 -9.31 -10.62 -3.21
C PRO A 196 -8.42 -11.86 -3.39
N SER A 197 -8.60 -12.63 -4.47
CA SER A 197 -7.73 -13.78 -4.79
C SER A 197 -6.29 -13.35 -5.10
N HIS A 198 -6.12 -12.35 -5.96
CA HIS A 198 -4.79 -11.82 -6.29
C HIS A 198 -4.10 -11.23 -5.07
N HIS A 199 -4.85 -10.49 -4.25
CA HIS A 199 -4.31 -9.81 -3.08
C HIS A 199 -3.98 -10.77 -1.93
N ARG A 200 -4.72 -11.88 -1.78
CA ARG A 200 -4.31 -12.96 -0.87
C ARG A 200 -2.98 -13.59 -1.26
N VAL A 201 -2.76 -13.87 -2.55
CA VAL A 201 -1.48 -14.36 -3.05
C VAL A 201 -0.36 -13.36 -2.72
N HIS A 202 -0.62 -12.07 -2.96
CA HIS A 202 0.33 -11.01 -2.64
C HIS A 202 0.70 -10.95 -1.15
N HIS A 203 -0.27 -11.13 -0.26
CA HIS A 203 -0.06 -11.15 1.18
C HIS A 203 0.50 -12.46 1.74
N ALA A 204 0.68 -13.47 0.90
CA ALA A 204 1.07 -14.80 1.35
C ALA A 204 2.59 -14.97 1.46
N VAL A 205 3.00 -15.83 2.38
CA VAL A 205 4.40 -16.26 2.58
C VAL A 205 4.69 -17.64 1.98
N ASN A 206 3.73 -18.23 1.27
CA ASN A 206 3.96 -19.45 0.50
C ASN A 206 5.11 -19.22 -0.49
N GLU A 207 6.00 -20.22 -0.66
CA GLU A 207 7.20 -20.07 -1.49
C GLU A 207 6.88 -19.65 -2.93
N ASP A 208 5.79 -20.16 -3.48
CA ASP A 208 5.30 -19.88 -4.83
C ASP A 208 4.62 -18.50 -4.99
N TYR A 209 4.30 -17.83 -3.89
CA TYR A 209 3.54 -16.58 -3.83
C TYR A 209 4.39 -15.36 -3.43
N ILE A 210 5.59 -15.60 -2.87
CA ILE A 210 6.54 -14.53 -2.56
C ILE A 210 6.82 -13.70 -3.82
N ASP A 211 6.79 -12.38 -3.66
CA ASP A 211 7.13 -11.42 -4.70
C ASP A 211 6.23 -11.55 -5.95
N LYS A 212 4.91 -11.68 -5.71
CA LYS A 212 3.85 -11.76 -6.74
C LYS A 212 2.74 -10.74 -6.53
N ASN A 213 2.03 -10.44 -7.63
CA ASN A 213 0.80 -9.65 -7.66
C ASN A 213 0.92 -8.26 -7.00
N TYR A 214 1.78 -7.40 -7.52
CA TYR A 214 2.01 -6.03 -7.01
C TYR A 214 0.98 -5.00 -7.48
N GLY A 215 0.09 -5.35 -8.40
CA GLY A 215 -0.95 -4.46 -8.92
C GLY A 215 -1.76 -3.85 -7.79
N SER A 216 -2.12 -2.58 -7.95
CA SER A 216 -2.99 -1.89 -6.99
C SER A 216 -4.45 -2.07 -7.40
N THR A 217 -4.84 -1.52 -8.55
CA THR A 217 -6.18 -1.69 -9.12
C THR A 217 -6.18 -2.63 -10.31
N LEU A 218 -5.23 -2.47 -11.24
CA LEU A 218 -5.13 -3.32 -12.44
C LEU A 218 -4.10 -4.44 -12.23
N ILE A 219 -4.53 -5.68 -12.43
CA ILE A 219 -3.64 -6.85 -12.42
C ILE A 219 -2.85 -6.98 -13.74
N ILE A 220 -3.21 -6.17 -14.73
CA ILE A 220 -2.58 -6.16 -16.06
C ILE A 220 -1.07 -5.90 -15.96
N TRP A 221 -0.64 -5.03 -15.03
CA TRP A 221 0.78 -4.76 -14.84
C TRP A 221 1.57 -6.01 -14.42
N ASP A 222 1.01 -6.81 -13.51
CA ASP A 222 1.63 -8.08 -13.12
C ASP A 222 1.76 -9.06 -14.27
N ARG A 223 0.75 -9.09 -15.16
CA ARG A 223 0.79 -9.94 -16.37
C ARG A 223 1.85 -9.44 -17.34
N MET A 224 1.93 -8.12 -17.55
CA MET A 224 2.90 -7.50 -18.45
C MET A 224 4.35 -7.65 -17.98
N PHE A 225 4.59 -7.53 -16.68
CA PHE A 225 5.93 -7.52 -16.09
C PHE A 225 6.32 -8.83 -15.42
N GLY A 226 5.50 -9.88 -15.56
CA GLY A 226 5.84 -11.25 -15.15
C GLY A 226 5.76 -11.53 -13.65
N SER A 227 5.07 -10.69 -12.87
CA SER A 227 4.83 -10.90 -11.44
C SER A 227 3.47 -11.54 -11.13
N PHE A 228 2.65 -11.85 -12.15
CA PHE A 228 1.33 -12.47 -11.96
C PHE A 228 1.44 -13.91 -11.45
N LYS A 229 0.62 -14.24 -10.45
CA LYS A 229 0.40 -15.59 -9.95
C LYS A 229 -1.06 -15.79 -9.56
N GLU A 230 -1.68 -16.85 -10.07
CA GLU A 230 -3.03 -17.24 -9.65
C GLU A 230 -2.98 -17.92 -8.27
N GLU A 231 -4.02 -17.72 -7.47
CA GLU A 231 -4.23 -18.48 -6.24
C GLU A 231 -4.63 -19.93 -6.58
N ASN A 232 -3.68 -20.85 -6.51
CA ASN A 232 -3.84 -22.29 -6.77
C ASN A 232 -3.73 -23.17 -5.52
N GLU A 233 -3.14 -22.65 -4.44
CA GLU A 233 -3.07 -23.21 -3.10
C GLU A 233 -3.56 -22.23 -2.02
N GLN A 234 -3.83 -22.74 -0.82
CA GLN A 234 -4.27 -21.93 0.31
C GLN A 234 -3.15 -20.96 0.73
N ALA A 235 -3.47 -19.67 0.76
CA ALA A 235 -2.57 -18.63 1.26
C ALA A 235 -2.29 -18.78 2.76
N ILE A 236 -1.03 -18.64 3.13
CA ILE A 236 -0.52 -18.54 4.50
C ILE A 236 0.01 -17.12 4.67
N TYR A 237 -0.48 -16.37 5.65
CA TYR A 237 -0.16 -14.95 5.81
C TYR A 237 0.94 -14.70 6.84
N GLY A 238 1.50 -13.49 6.79
CA GLY A 238 2.55 -13.00 7.69
C GLY A 238 3.76 -12.53 6.89
N ILE A 239 4.94 -12.61 7.51
CA ILE A 239 6.22 -12.24 6.89
C ILE A 239 7.25 -13.35 7.08
N THR A 240 8.24 -13.41 6.19
CA THR A 240 9.30 -14.44 6.15
C THR A 240 10.13 -14.55 7.43
N LYS A 241 10.24 -13.45 8.18
CA LYS A 241 10.74 -13.40 9.56
C LYS A 241 9.57 -13.08 10.51
N PRO A 242 8.86 -14.09 11.06
CA PRO A 242 7.67 -13.88 11.85
C PRO A 242 7.89 -12.93 13.04
N VAL A 243 6.89 -12.08 13.29
CA VAL A 243 6.85 -11.16 14.44
C VAL A 243 5.78 -11.64 15.43
N ASN A 244 6.20 -11.93 16.65
CA ASN A 244 5.30 -12.37 17.73
C ASN A 244 4.98 -11.20 18.67
N SER A 245 4.43 -10.11 18.13
CA SER A 245 4.09 -8.91 18.89
C SER A 245 2.82 -8.25 18.36
N PHE A 246 2.03 -7.67 19.25
CA PHE A 246 0.88 -6.81 18.91
C PHE A 246 1.15 -5.34 19.26
N ASN A 247 2.39 -4.97 19.57
CA ASN A 247 2.75 -3.59 19.88
C ASN A 247 2.83 -2.78 18.58
N PRO A 248 1.99 -1.75 18.37
CA PRO A 248 1.96 -0.97 17.13
C PRO A 248 3.30 -0.33 16.76
N VAL A 249 4.02 0.21 17.75
CA VAL A 249 5.33 0.85 17.54
C VAL A 249 6.34 -0.18 17.07
N TYR A 250 6.39 -1.34 17.73
CA TYR A 250 7.28 -2.42 17.32
C TYR A 250 6.96 -2.91 15.90
N LEU A 251 5.68 -3.15 15.60
CA LEU A 251 5.21 -3.60 14.29
C LEU A 251 5.58 -2.62 13.16
N VAL A 252 5.51 -1.30 13.42
CA VAL A 252 5.91 -0.29 12.43
C VAL A 252 7.44 -0.19 12.28
N PHE A 253 8.21 -0.34 13.36
CA PHE A 253 9.63 0.00 13.37
C PHE A 253 10.63 -1.18 13.42
N HIS A 254 10.20 -2.43 13.61
CA HIS A 254 11.14 -3.56 13.76
C HIS A 254 12.07 -3.73 12.54
N ALA A 255 11.54 -3.60 11.32
CA ALA A 255 12.33 -3.74 10.10
C ALA A 255 13.35 -2.60 9.91
N TRP A 256 13.02 -1.40 10.36
CA TRP A 256 13.97 -0.28 10.43
C TRP A 256 15.10 -0.57 11.40
N GLY A 257 14.79 -1.09 12.59
CA GLY A 257 15.80 -1.52 13.55
C GLY A 257 16.72 -2.60 12.98
N ASP A 258 16.16 -3.64 12.37
CA ASP A 258 16.92 -4.70 11.71
C ASP A 258 17.83 -4.17 10.59
N LEU A 259 17.33 -3.23 9.78
CA LEU A 259 18.08 -2.58 8.71
C LEU A 259 19.28 -1.81 9.26
N LEU A 260 19.08 -0.98 10.29
CA LEU A 260 20.14 -0.16 10.90
C LEU A 260 21.20 -1.03 11.57
N VAL A 261 20.80 -2.08 12.28
CA VAL A 261 21.73 -3.03 12.90
C VAL A 261 22.59 -3.72 11.84
N ASP A 262 22.02 -4.11 10.71
CA ASP A 262 22.77 -4.75 9.64
C ASP A 262 23.75 -3.81 8.95
N ILE A 263 23.37 -2.54 8.73
CA ILE A 263 24.27 -1.49 8.20
C ILE A 263 25.42 -1.28 9.17
N TRP A 264 25.13 -1.11 10.47
CA TRP A 264 26.15 -0.92 11.50
C TRP A 264 27.15 -2.07 11.57
N LYS A 265 26.67 -3.32 11.50
CA LYS A 265 27.53 -4.51 11.53
C LYS A 265 28.32 -4.71 10.23
N ARG A 266 27.88 -4.13 9.10
CA ARG A 266 28.42 -4.40 7.76
C ARG A 266 28.42 -3.14 6.87
N PRO A 267 29.11 -2.06 7.26
CA PRO A 267 29.03 -0.78 6.54
C PRO A 267 29.48 -0.89 5.09
N ALA A 268 30.43 -1.79 4.77
CA ALA A 268 30.87 -2.06 3.40
C ALA A 268 29.77 -2.66 2.49
N LYS A 269 28.66 -3.17 3.05
CA LYS A 269 27.53 -3.74 2.32
C LYS A 269 26.29 -2.87 2.33
N THR A 270 26.39 -1.60 2.75
CA THR A 270 25.25 -0.69 2.95
C THR A 270 24.32 -0.63 1.74
N TRP A 271 24.85 -0.48 0.52
CA TRP A 271 24.02 -0.41 -0.69
C TRP A 271 23.23 -1.71 -0.94
N ASN A 272 23.87 -2.87 -0.78
CA ASN A 272 23.21 -4.17 -0.91
C ASN A 272 22.17 -4.40 0.20
N ILE A 273 22.41 -3.86 1.39
CA ILE A 273 21.47 -3.93 2.51
C ILE A 273 20.25 -3.05 2.25
N LEU A 274 20.43 -1.84 1.71
CA LEU A 274 19.35 -0.89 1.47
C LEU A 274 18.48 -1.30 0.26
N PHE A 275 19.12 -1.68 -0.84
CA PHE A 275 18.46 -1.82 -2.14
C PHE A 275 18.44 -3.25 -2.68
N GLY A 276 18.94 -4.22 -1.91
CA GLY A 276 18.78 -5.64 -2.22
C GLY A 276 17.44 -6.19 -1.74
N SER A 277 17.09 -7.37 -2.26
CA SER A 277 15.89 -8.12 -1.88
C SER A 277 15.89 -8.44 -0.38
N PRO A 278 14.84 -8.04 0.38
CA PRO A 278 14.71 -8.38 1.79
C PRO A 278 14.65 -9.90 1.98
N THR A 279 13.91 -10.60 1.12
CA THR A 279 13.76 -12.06 1.15
C THR A 279 15.11 -12.78 0.97
N LEU A 280 15.88 -12.40 -0.06
CA LEU A 280 17.19 -13.01 -0.30
C LEU A 280 18.18 -12.69 0.83
N TRP A 281 18.16 -11.45 1.32
CA TRP A 281 19.00 -11.05 2.44
C TRP A 281 18.74 -11.90 3.69
N GLU A 282 17.46 -12.09 4.05
CA GLU A 282 17.07 -12.92 5.19
C GLU A 282 17.48 -14.38 5.01
N ARG A 283 17.20 -14.97 3.84
CA ARG A 283 17.62 -16.34 3.51
C ARG A 283 19.14 -16.53 3.63
N GLU A 284 19.91 -15.54 3.20
CA GLU A 284 21.36 -15.56 3.35
C GLU A 284 21.83 -15.51 4.81
N GLN A 285 21.19 -14.70 5.67
CA GLN A 285 21.59 -14.63 7.08
C GLN A 285 21.26 -15.94 7.81
N VAL A 286 20.11 -16.56 7.51
CA VAL A 286 19.73 -17.88 8.04
C VAL A 286 20.75 -18.94 7.65
N LYS A 287 21.15 -19.01 6.37
CA LYS A 287 22.19 -19.96 5.90
C LYS A 287 23.52 -19.76 6.62
N LYS A 288 23.84 -18.54 7.05
CA LYS A 288 25.09 -18.20 7.76
C LYS A 288 25.02 -18.46 9.28
N GLY A 289 23.94 -19.06 9.79
CA GLY A 289 23.77 -19.35 11.21
C GLY A 289 23.62 -18.10 12.09
N LYS A 290 23.26 -16.96 11.51
CA LYS A 290 23.12 -15.68 12.22
C LYS A 290 21.63 -15.40 12.45
N LYS A 291 21.08 -16.01 13.51
CA LYS A 291 19.81 -15.59 14.12
C LYS A 291 20.05 -15.26 15.58
#